data_AF-G2H0I1-F1
#
_entry.id   AF-G2H0I1-F1
#
_cell.length_a   1.000
_cell.length_b   1.000
_cell.length_c   1.000
_cell.angle_alpha   90.00
_cell.angle_beta   90.00
_cell.angle_gamma   90.00
#
_symmetry.space_group_name_H-M   'P 1'
#
loop_
_entity.id
_entity.type
_entity.pdbx_description
1 polymer ?
#
loop_
_entity_poly.entity_id
_entity_poly.type
_entity_poly.pdbx_seq_one_letter_code
_entity_poly.pdbx_strand_id
1 'polypeptide(L)'
;AGGRAEAKPLSESDWQIARTVAPRLKEKGLIFVGLDIIGDRLTEINVTSPTCIREIEAAFPISITGMLMNAIENIIVKKQR
;
A
#
# COMPACT_ATOMS: atom_id res chain seq x y z
N ALA A 1 -8.47 -24.08 -4.71
CA ALA A 1 -9.58 -23.21 -5.16
C ALA A 1 -9.02 -21.79 -5.31
N GLY A 2 -9.19 -21.14 -6.46
CA GLY A 2 -8.65 -19.80 -6.72
C GLY A 2 -9.64 -18.73 -6.29
N GLY A 3 -9.21 -17.81 -5.41
CA GLY A 3 -10.00 -16.62 -5.07
C GLY A 3 -10.17 -15.71 -6.28
N ARG A 4 -11.35 -15.10 -6.42
CA ARG A 4 -11.59 -14.08 -7.45
C ARG A 4 -11.13 -12.73 -6.92
N ALA A 5 -10.24 -12.07 -7.65
CA ALA A 5 -9.84 -10.71 -7.34
C ALA A 5 -10.92 -9.71 -7.82
N GLU A 6 -11.25 -8.74 -6.97
CA GLU A 6 -12.13 -7.62 -7.29
C GLU A 6 -11.57 -6.37 -6.62
N ALA A 7 -11.14 -5.40 -7.42
CA ALA A 7 -10.64 -4.14 -6.90
C ALA A 7 -11.81 -3.29 -6.37
N LYS A 8 -11.67 -2.77 -5.15
CA LYS A 8 -12.71 -1.98 -4.46
C LYS A 8 -12.11 -0.74 -3.80
N PRO A 9 -12.90 0.34 -3.61
CA PRO A 9 -12.52 1.40 -2.70
C PRO A 9 -12.34 0.86 -1.28
N LEU A 10 -11.41 1.46 -0.53
CA LEU A 10 -11.19 1.13 0.87
C LEU A 10 -12.42 1.50 1.72
N SER A 11 -12.83 0.58 2.58
CA SER A 11 -13.84 0.84 3.61
C SER A 11 -13.28 1.70 4.74
N GLU A 12 -14.15 2.18 5.64
CA GLU A 12 -13.73 2.94 6.81
C GLU A 12 -12.80 2.13 7.72
N SER A 13 -13.06 0.84 7.92
CA SER A 13 -12.19 -0.05 8.69
C SER A 13 -10.82 -0.23 8.03
N ASP A 14 -10.77 -0.36 6.70
CA ASP A 14 -9.49 -0.46 5.97
C ASP A 14 -8.67 0.82 6.17
N TRP A 15 -9.31 1.98 6.08
CA TRP A 15 -8.67 3.28 6.34
C TRP A 15 -8.14 3.39 7.77
N GLN A 16 -8.92 2.94 8.76
CA GLN A 16 -8.49 2.96 10.16
C GLN A 16 -7.26 2.07 10.40
N ILE A 17 -7.26 0.85 9.86
CA ILE A 17 -6.11 -0.07 9.94
C ILE A 17 -4.88 0.56 9.28
N ALA A 18 -5.02 1.01 8.03
CA ALA A 18 -3.91 1.60 7.27
C ALA A 18 -3.32 2.82 7.98
N ARG A 19 -4.15 3.74 8.48
CA ARG A 19 -3.70 4.93 9.23
C ARG A 19 -3.03 4.58 10.55
N THR A 20 -3.45 3.49 11.19
CA THR A 20 -2.85 3.01 12.45
C THR A 20 -1.43 2.47 12.24
N VAL A 21 -1.21 1.69 11.18
CA VAL A 21 0.12 1.06 10.93
C VAL A 21 1.10 1.95 10.18
N ALA A 22 0.61 2.85 9.31
CA ALA A 22 1.45 3.65 8.42
C ALA A 22 2.57 4.45 9.13
N PRO A 23 2.37 5.12 10.28
CA PRO A 23 3.43 5.86 10.96
C PRO A 23 4.63 4.97 11.31
N ARG A 24 4.35 3.76 11.81
CA ARG A 24 5.38 2.79 12.22
C ARG A 24 6.14 2.21 11.03
N LEU A 25 5.45 1.92 9.93
CA LEU A 25 6.08 1.44 8.70
C LEU A 25 7.01 2.51 8.10
N LYS A 26 6.55 3.77 8.10
CA LYS A 26 7.33 4.92 7.63
C LYS A 26 8.57 5.18 8.49
N GLU A 27 8.46 5.09 9.82
CA GLU A 27 9.60 5.19 10.75
C GLU A 27 10.68 4.13 10.42
N LYS A 28 10.26 2.92 10.03
CA LYS A 28 11.15 1.83 9.64
C LYS A 28 11.72 1.96 8.21
N GLY A 29 11.37 3.01 7.48
CA GLY A 29 11.80 3.21 6.10
C GLY A 29 11.14 2.25 5.10
N LEU A 30 10.01 1.64 5.46
CA LEU A 30 9.24 0.78 4.56
C LEU A 30 8.36 1.67 3.68
N ILE A 31 8.82 1.92 2.46
CA ILE A 31 8.21 2.88 1.52
C ILE A 31 7.09 2.28 0.67
N PHE A 32 7.05 0.95 0.55
CA PHE A 32 6.04 0.22 -0.20
C PHE A 32 5.70 -1.08 0.55
N VAL A 33 4.43 -1.22 0.93
CA VAL A 33 3.94 -2.30 1.80
C VAL A 33 2.54 -2.72 1.35
N GLY A 34 2.29 -4.03 1.33
CA GLY A 34 0.94 -4.59 1.18
C GLY A 34 0.36 -4.93 2.55
N LEU A 35 -0.92 -4.61 2.76
CA LEU A 35 -1.67 -4.99 3.96
C LEU A 35 -2.75 -5.98 3.58
N ASP A 36 -2.75 -7.13 4.24
CA ASP A 36 -3.77 -8.15 4.01
C ASP A 36 -4.79 -8.03 5.15
N ILE A 37 -6.03 -7.76 4.78
CA ILE A 37 -7.13 -7.50 5.71
C ILE A 37 -8.27 -8.48 5.40
N ILE A 38 -8.79 -9.15 6.43
CA ILE A 38 -9.98 -9.99 6.35
C ILE A 38 -11.02 -9.44 7.34
N GLY A 39 -12.13 -8.93 6.82
CA GLY A 39 -13.14 -8.23 7.63
C GLY A 39 -12.56 -6.93 8.19
N ASP A 40 -12.50 -6.81 9.51
CA ASP A 40 -11.97 -5.67 10.25
C ASP A 40 -10.59 -5.95 10.89
N ARG A 41 -9.88 -6.99 10.42
CA ARG A 41 -8.63 -7.46 11.03
C ARG A 41 -7.50 -7.49 10.02
N LEU A 42 -6.37 -6.91 10.43
CA LEU A 42 -5.09 -7.06 9.74
C LEU A 42 -4.54 -8.47 10.01
N THR A 43 -4.28 -9.23 8.95
CA THR A 43 -3.76 -10.61 9.03
C THR A 43 -2.28 -10.69 8.68
N GLU A 44 -1.81 -9.88 7.73
CA GLU A 44 -0.41 -9.91 7.27
C GLU A 44 0.08 -8.51 6.83
N ILE A 45 1.40 -8.29 6.94
CA ILE A 45 2.08 -7.11 6.42
C ILE A 45 3.19 -7.58 5.46
N ASN A 46 2.97 -7.36 4.16
CA ASN A 46 3.87 -7.77 3.09
C ASN A 46 4.89 -6.66 2.77
N VAL A 47 6.15 -6.86 3.14
CA VAL A 47 7.21 -5.82 3.05
C VAL A 47 8.31 -6.11 2.02
N THR A 48 8.39 -7.33 1.49
CA THR A 48 9.46 -7.76 0.56
C THR A 48 9.10 -7.52 -0.88
N SER A 49 7.95 -8.06 -1.34
CA SER A 49 7.50 -7.92 -2.72
C SER A 49 5.96 -7.87 -2.82
N PRO A 50 5.30 -6.87 -2.23
CA PRO A 50 3.86 -6.72 -2.34
C PRO A 50 3.42 -6.52 -3.81
N THR A 51 2.27 -7.08 -4.19
CA THR A 51 1.78 -7.17 -5.58
C THR A 51 0.44 -6.43 -5.77
N CYS A 52 -0.42 -6.87 -6.70
CA CYS A 52 -1.76 -6.32 -6.98
C CYS A 52 -1.84 -4.92 -7.63
N ILE A 53 -0.70 -4.30 -7.97
CA ILE A 53 -0.68 -2.97 -8.62
C ILE A 53 -1.45 -2.98 -9.94
N ARG A 54 -1.17 -3.96 -10.82
CA ARG A 54 -1.73 -4.00 -12.17
C ARG A 54 -3.24 -4.10 -12.15
N GLU A 55 -3.76 -4.95 -11.28
CA GLU A 55 -5.18 -5.21 -11.11
C GLU A 55 -5.93 -3.96 -10.61
N ILE A 56 -5.32 -3.21 -9.68
CA ILE A 56 -5.92 -1.98 -9.13
C ILE A 56 -5.86 -0.83 -10.14
N GLU A 57 -4.71 -0.61 -10.79
CA GLU A 57 -4.56 0.45 -11.81
C GLU A 57 -5.43 0.19 -13.05
N ALA A 58 -5.75 -1.08 -13.37
CA ALA A 58 -6.68 -1.41 -14.44
C ALA A 58 -8.14 -1.10 -14.08
N ALA A 59 -8.50 -1.11 -12.79
CA ALA A 59 -9.87 -0.92 -12.32
C ALA A 59 -10.18 0.54 -11.92
N PHE A 60 -9.17 1.33 -11.55
CA PHE A 60 -9.34 2.69 -11.05
C PHE A 60 -8.39 3.68 -11.74
N PRO A 61 -8.80 4.96 -11.90
CA PRO A 61 -7.93 6.01 -12.43
C PRO A 61 -6.90 6.48 -11.39
N ILE A 62 -5.98 5.60 -11.02
CA ILE A 62 -4.90 5.83 -10.05
C ILE A 62 -3.57 5.31 -10.63
N SER A 63 -2.46 5.95 -10.28
CA SER A 63 -1.12 5.45 -10.58
C SER A 63 -0.36 5.19 -9.29
N ILE A 64 -0.39 3.93 -8.84
CA ILE A 64 0.35 3.45 -7.66
C ILE A 64 1.84 3.50 -7.94
N THR A 65 2.25 3.12 -9.16
CA THR A 65 3.64 3.22 -9.62
C THR A 65 4.15 4.66 -9.59
N GLY A 66 3.36 5.62 -10.06
CA GLY A 66 3.69 7.04 -9.99
C GLY A 66 3.78 7.54 -8.55
N MET A 67 2.86 7.14 -7.66
CA MET A 67 2.94 7.46 -6.23
C MET A 67 4.23 6.93 -5.59
N LEU A 68 4.64 5.70 -5.93
CA LEU A 68 5.87 5.11 -5.42
C LEU A 68 7.12 5.85 -5.92
N MET A 69 7.19 6.16 -7.21
CA MET A 69 8.33 6.91 -7.77
C MET A 69 8.42 8.32 -7.16
N ASN A 70 7.29 9.02 -7.00
CA ASN A 70 7.24 10.29 -6.30
C ASN A 70 7.75 10.16 -4.85
N ALA A 71 7.43 9.08 -4.15
CA ALA A 71 7.93 8.84 -2.80
C ALA A 71 9.46 8.62 -2.79
N ILE A 72 9.98 7.86 -3.75
CA ILE A 72 11.43 7.61 -3.92
C ILE A 72 12.18 8.92 -4.23
N GLU A 73 11.70 9.70 -5.19
CA GLU A 73 12.28 11.01 -5.54
C GLU A 73 12.36 11.94 -4.33
N ASN A 74 11.26 12.05 -3.57
CA ASN A 74 11.22 12.85 -2.35
C ASN A 74 12.24 12.39 -1.29
N ILE A 75 12.48 11.08 -1.18
CA ILE A 75 13.48 10.53 -0.25
C ILE A 75 14.89 10.88 -0.73
N ILE A 76 15.16 10.73 -2.03
CA ILE A 76 16.46 11.06 -2.62
C ILE A 76 16.77 12.55 -2.44
N VAL A 77 15.82 13.44 -2.77
CA VAL A 77 15.98 14.90 -2.62
C VAL A 77 16.25 15.29 -1.16
N LYS A 78 15.55 14.66 -0.20
CA LYS A 78 15.77 14.94 1.24
C LYS A 78 17.13 14.47 1.75
N LYS A 79 17.70 13.40 1.18
CA LYS A 79 19.04 12.91 1.56
C LYS A 79 20.18 13.78 1.01
N GLN A 80 19.92 14.56 -0.04
CA GLN A 80 20.90 15.45 -0.66
C GLN A 80 20.95 16.85 -0.01
N ARG A 81 20.04 17.14 0.93
CA ARG A 81 20.02 18.37 1.73
C ARG A 81 20.61 18.12 3.10
#